data_AF-A0A9Q0W6Q4-F1
#
_entry.id   AF-A0A9Q0W6Q4-F1
#
_cell.length_a   1.000
_cell.length_b   1.000
_cell.length_c   1.000
_cell.angle_alpha   90.00
_cell.angle_beta   90.00
_cell.angle_gamma   90.00
#
_symmetry.space_group_name_H-M   'P 1'
#
loop_
_entity.id
_entity.type
_entity.pdbx_description
1 polymer ?
#
loop_
_entity_poly.entity_id
_entity_poly.type
_entity_poly.pdbx_seq_one_letter_code
_entity_poly.pdbx_strand_id
1 'polypeptide(L)'
;MDSKHIFGGVVSAFLFGFVVLYSSRRREKIKASEKTRTKKKLKSSGNGVCRSNFAGNTDVVIVGAGVAGSALAYALAKLGLEDCLDGSDSQTVFSFAAVHKDGKRSAISYPSNASGRGFHHGRFVQKLREKAASLPNVELEQGTVTSLVEENGSIKEAISAVQRLKSHPTLSVWSWKIIIFHMQIVPIEVPSYSVGLVLEDYNLPYANRAYFILKDTIAIAYPISSKEIRCLVDVPGPQPPSISTGEMASYLKTVVAPQMPPELHNAFICAIDKGNIRTMPNRIMPASSYPTPGAFLIGDSLNMRHSVTGGGMTVGLSDVVLLRDLLRPLNDLSNAASVCKYLESFCVLRKPTAFAINTLASTLHTVFSSSDQDPARKEMKEAFFNYLSLGGVFSDGLMALLSGLNPDPLSLFFHCFAMLAYAVGSLLLPFPTPKRMCIAARLVLVGSGIIFPILKAEGIRATFFPATMPAYYRTPPAQSTDHREAGK
;
A
#
# COMPACT_ATOMS: atom_id res chain seq x y z
N MET A 1 29.44 -24.24 25.94
CA MET A 1 29.12 -24.33 24.51
C MET A 1 28.18 -23.20 24.17
N ASP A 2 28.69 -22.19 23.48
CA ASP A 2 28.11 -20.85 23.40
C ASP A 2 26.93 -20.74 22.45
N SER A 3 25.78 -20.31 23.00
CA SER A 3 24.57 -19.92 22.28
C SER A 3 24.82 -18.80 21.23
N LYS A 4 25.95 -18.08 21.33
CA LYS A 4 26.37 -17.01 20.42
C LYS A 4 26.85 -17.51 19.05
N HIS A 5 27.44 -18.71 18.97
CA HIS A 5 27.90 -19.27 17.68
C HIS A 5 26.78 -19.96 16.90
N ILE A 6 25.79 -20.50 17.61
CA ILE A 6 24.60 -21.12 17.00
C ILE A 6 23.75 -20.04 16.31
N PHE A 7 23.55 -18.88 16.95
CA PHE A 7 22.70 -17.81 16.39
C PHE A 7 23.33 -17.12 15.17
N GLY A 8 24.66 -16.87 15.19
CA GLY A 8 25.38 -16.34 14.03
C GLY A 8 25.42 -17.32 12.85
N GLY A 9 25.55 -18.62 13.13
CA GLY A 9 25.46 -19.70 12.14
C GLY A 9 24.06 -19.83 11.54
N VAL A 10 23.00 -19.68 12.34
CA VAL A 10 21.61 -19.73 11.87
C VAL A 10 21.30 -18.53 10.97
N VAL A 11 21.65 -17.30 11.37
CA VAL A 11 21.42 -16.11 10.52
C VAL A 11 22.21 -16.20 9.21
N SER A 12 23.46 -16.65 9.25
CA SER A 12 24.29 -16.88 8.06
C SER A 12 23.70 -17.98 7.15
N ALA A 13 23.31 -19.12 7.71
CA ALA A 13 22.73 -20.23 6.96
C ALA A 13 21.35 -19.88 6.36
N PHE A 14 20.53 -19.10 7.07
CA PHE A 14 19.26 -18.60 6.55
C PHE A 14 19.48 -17.57 5.43
N LEU A 15 20.43 -16.63 5.58
CA LEU A 15 20.81 -15.67 4.53
C LEU A 15 21.31 -16.40 3.27
N PHE A 16 22.18 -17.39 3.43
CA PHE A 16 22.74 -18.14 2.32
C PHE A 16 21.68 -19.02 1.63
N GLY A 17 20.85 -19.73 2.41
CA GLY A 17 19.75 -20.52 1.89
C GLY A 17 18.72 -19.69 1.12
N PHE A 18 18.43 -18.47 1.59
CA PHE A 18 17.47 -17.58 0.93
C PHE A 18 18.03 -16.95 -0.35
N VAL A 19 19.31 -16.57 -0.38
CA VAL A 19 19.98 -16.08 -1.61
C VAL A 19 20.02 -17.17 -2.69
N VAL A 20 20.27 -18.42 -2.29
CA VAL A 20 20.23 -19.57 -3.22
C VAL A 20 18.81 -19.82 -3.74
N LEU A 21 17.79 -19.76 -2.88
CA LEU A 21 16.39 -19.92 -3.31
C LEU A 21 15.90 -18.78 -4.21
N TYR A 22 16.26 -17.53 -3.89
CA TYR A 22 15.90 -16.35 -4.69
C TYR A 22 16.58 -16.38 -6.07
N SER A 23 17.87 -16.70 -6.12
CA SER A 23 18.62 -16.81 -7.38
C SER A 23 18.13 -17.98 -8.25
N SER A 24 17.75 -19.11 -7.64
CA SER A 24 17.16 -20.25 -8.34
C SER A 24 15.81 -19.89 -8.96
N ARG A 25 14.90 -19.25 -8.20
CA ARG A 25 13.60 -18.79 -8.74
C ARG A 25 13.73 -17.70 -9.81
N ARG A 26 14.72 -16.81 -9.70
CA ARG A 26 15.01 -15.81 -10.75
C ARG A 26 15.44 -16.51 -12.04
N ARG A 27 16.27 -17.56 -11.97
CA ARG A 27 16.63 -18.38 -13.14
C ARG A 27 15.42 -19.11 -13.73
N GLU A 28 14.50 -19.60 -12.92
CA GLU A 28 13.25 -20.20 -13.42
C GLU A 28 12.35 -19.20 -14.14
N LYS A 29 12.17 -17.98 -13.60
CA LYS A 29 11.42 -16.92 -14.28
C LYS A 29 12.07 -16.51 -15.62
N ILE A 30 13.39 -16.43 -15.68
CA ILE A 30 14.12 -16.14 -16.94
C ILE A 30 13.91 -17.27 -17.96
N LYS A 31 14.03 -18.54 -17.55
CA LYS A 31 13.77 -19.70 -18.42
C LYS A 31 12.31 -19.78 -18.89
N ALA A 32 11.35 -19.40 -18.07
CA ALA A 32 9.93 -19.33 -18.44
C ALA A 32 9.66 -18.20 -19.46
N SER A 33 10.33 -17.05 -19.31
CA SER A 33 10.28 -15.93 -20.25
C SER A 33 10.88 -16.32 -21.61
N GLU A 34 12.03 -17.01 -21.62
CA GLU A 34 12.66 -17.51 -22.85
C GLU A 34 11.79 -18.56 -23.56
N LYS A 35 11.20 -19.53 -22.83
CA LYS A 35 10.26 -20.52 -23.42
C LYS A 35 9.03 -19.88 -24.05
N THR A 36 8.53 -18.78 -23.47
CA THR A 36 7.41 -18.01 -24.03
C THR A 36 7.82 -17.27 -25.31
N ARG A 37 9.07 -16.82 -25.40
CA ARG A 37 9.63 -16.13 -26.58
C ARG A 37 9.91 -17.09 -27.74
N THR A 38 10.34 -18.33 -27.46
CA THR A 38 10.60 -19.35 -28.50
C THR A 38 9.30 -19.91 -29.11
N LYS A 39 8.20 -19.97 -28.34
CA LYS A 39 6.88 -20.39 -28.86
C LYS A 39 6.23 -19.38 -29.81
N LYS A 40 6.69 -18.12 -29.85
CA LYS A 40 6.12 -17.05 -30.68
C LYS A 40 6.74 -16.90 -32.07
N LYS A 41 7.65 -17.81 -32.47
CA LYS A 41 8.35 -17.74 -33.76
C LYS A 41 8.10 -19.00 -34.59
N LEU A 42 6.89 -19.13 -35.15
CA LEU A 42 6.66 -19.96 -36.34
C LEU A 42 5.37 -19.52 -37.09
N LYS A 43 5.49 -19.45 -38.42
CA LYS A 43 4.51 -19.11 -39.48
C LYS A 43 4.33 -17.62 -39.82
N SER A 44 5.11 -17.20 -40.82
CA SER A 44 4.86 -16.07 -41.72
C SER A 44 4.50 -16.64 -43.08
N SER A 45 3.32 -16.31 -43.62
CA SER A 45 3.01 -16.43 -45.05
C SER A 45 1.89 -15.45 -45.43
N GLY A 46 2.18 -14.58 -46.40
CA GLY A 46 1.25 -14.20 -47.48
C GLY A 46 0.13 -13.17 -47.21
N ASN A 47 0.43 -11.91 -47.56
CA ASN A 47 -0.42 -10.83 -48.10
C ASN A 47 -1.95 -10.83 -47.92
N GLY A 48 -2.45 -9.71 -47.38
CA GLY A 48 -3.82 -9.24 -47.55
C GLY A 48 -3.99 -7.86 -46.89
N VAL A 49 -3.91 -6.80 -47.70
CA VAL A 49 -4.11 -5.41 -47.26
C VAL A 49 -5.57 -5.20 -46.88
N CYS A 50 -5.84 -4.75 -45.65
CA CYS A 50 -6.98 -3.90 -45.34
C CYS A 50 -6.62 -2.95 -44.20
N ARG A 51 -6.71 -1.66 -44.50
CA ARG A 51 -6.28 -0.52 -43.69
C ARG A 51 -7.47 -0.05 -42.87
N SER A 52 -7.38 -0.06 -41.54
CA SER A 52 -8.13 0.86 -40.69
C SER A 52 -7.32 1.15 -39.42
N ASN A 53 -7.00 2.42 -39.26
CA ASN A 53 -6.11 3.00 -38.26
C ASN A 53 -6.56 2.73 -36.82
N PHE A 54 -5.70 2.09 -36.02
CA PHE A 54 -5.52 2.38 -34.60
C PHE A 54 -4.02 2.27 -34.29
N ALA A 55 -3.26 3.22 -34.83
CA ALA A 55 -1.96 3.55 -34.28
C ALA A 55 -2.22 4.47 -33.08
N GLY A 56 -2.10 3.91 -31.89
CA GLY A 56 -2.21 4.64 -30.64
C GLY A 56 -1.48 3.86 -29.57
N ASN A 57 -0.20 4.19 -29.37
CA ASN A 57 0.56 3.86 -28.17
C ASN A 57 -0.36 3.87 -26.95
N THR A 58 -0.49 2.74 -26.28
CA THR A 58 -1.18 2.68 -24.98
C THR A 58 -0.21 3.14 -23.91
N ASP A 59 0.05 4.45 -23.89
CA ASP A 59 0.69 5.13 -22.77
C ASP A 59 -0.41 5.45 -21.75
N VAL A 60 -0.62 4.56 -20.77
CA VAL A 60 -1.61 4.78 -19.71
C VAL A 60 -0.95 4.77 -18.35
N VAL A 61 -1.11 5.88 -17.64
CA VAL A 61 -0.58 6.24 -16.32
C VAL A 61 -1.69 7.03 -15.60
N ILE A 62 -1.85 6.94 -14.27
CA ILE A 62 -2.23 8.00 -13.28
C ILE A 62 -2.59 7.33 -11.89
N VAL A 63 -2.05 7.82 -10.75
CA VAL A 63 -2.24 7.30 -9.35
C VAL A 63 -2.39 8.37 -8.24
N GLY A 64 -2.95 8.10 -7.05
CA GLY A 64 -2.98 8.93 -5.85
C GLY A 64 -1.79 8.95 -4.87
N ALA A 65 -1.93 9.86 -3.92
CA ALA A 65 -0.88 10.70 -3.36
C ALA A 65 -0.07 10.09 -2.20
N GLY A 66 0.65 9.00 -2.48
CA GLY A 66 1.58 8.35 -1.53
C GLY A 66 2.68 7.53 -2.23
N VAL A 67 3.59 6.91 -1.45
CA VAL A 67 4.69 6.08 -2.00
C VAL A 67 4.14 4.88 -2.79
N ALA A 68 2.99 4.34 -2.38
CA ALA A 68 2.18 3.31 -3.06
C ALA A 68 1.59 3.71 -4.42
N GLY A 69 2.08 4.82 -4.94
CA GLY A 69 1.49 5.55 -6.01
C GLY A 69 1.66 4.93 -7.40
N SER A 70 1.85 3.63 -7.64
CA SER A 70 1.87 3.13 -9.02
C SER A 70 0.94 1.97 -9.27
N ALA A 71 0.71 1.12 -8.26
CA ALA A 71 -0.30 0.08 -8.37
C ALA A 71 -1.76 0.61 -8.35
N LEU A 72 -2.02 1.80 -7.82
CA LEU A 72 -3.34 2.42 -7.99
C LEU A 72 -3.68 2.69 -9.47
N ALA A 73 -2.70 3.10 -10.28
CA ALA A 73 -2.89 3.42 -11.72
C ALA A 73 -3.29 2.18 -12.42
N TYR A 74 -2.51 1.13 -12.16
CA TYR A 74 -2.78 -0.16 -12.70
C TYR A 74 -4.18 -0.66 -12.32
N ALA A 75 -4.60 -0.43 -11.07
CA ALA A 75 -5.94 -0.77 -10.62
C ALA A 75 -7.03 0.07 -11.31
N LEU A 76 -6.88 1.40 -11.38
CA LEU A 76 -7.81 2.29 -12.07
C LEU A 76 -7.92 1.94 -13.55
N ALA A 77 -6.79 1.66 -14.20
CA ALA A 77 -6.75 1.28 -15.60
C ALA A 77 -7.41 -0.06 -15.87
N LYS A 78 -7.16 -1.03 -15.00
CA LYS A 78 -7.92 -2.28 -15.04
C LYS A 78 -9.41 -2.04 -14.89
N LEU A 79 -9.82 -1.06 -14.08
CA LEU A 79 -11.23 -0.73 -13.83
C LEU A 79 -11.84 0.19 -14.89
N GLY A 80 -11.06 0.78 -15.79
CA GLY A 80 -11.53 1.79 -16.75
C GLY A 80 -11.97 3.09 -16.08
N LEU A 81 -11.24 3.51 -15.03
CA LEU A 81 -11.55 4.68 -14.20
C LEU A 81 -10.41 5.73 -14.23
N GLU A 82 -9.52 5.68 -15.23
CA GLU A 82 -8.42 6.65 -15.35
C GLU A 82 -8.94 8.09 -15.56
N ASP A 83 -10.03 8.22 -16.31
CA ASP A 83 -10.72 9.48 -16.62
C ASP A 83 -11.23 10.22 -15.37
N CYS A 84 -11.40 9.50 -14.25
CA CYS A 84 -11.81 10.09 -12.98
C CYS A 84 -10.74 11.03 -12.38
N LEU A 85 -9.55 11.07 -12.98
CA LEU A 85 -8.47 11.97 -12.58
C LEU A 85 -8.30 13.15 -13.54
N ASP A 86 -9.03 13.16 -14.65
CA ASP A 86 -9.03 14.27 -15.59
C ASP A 86 -9.69 15.52 -14.98
N GLY A 87 -9.11 16.69 -15.26
CA GLY A 87 -9.60 17.96 -14.73
C GLY A 87 -9.45 18.14 -13.21
N SER A 88 -8.78 17.21 -12.50
CA SER A 88 -8.57 17.29 -11.05
C SER A 88 -7.36 18.13 -10.63
N ASP A 89 -6.58 18.63 -11.61
CA ASP A 89 -5.25 19.22 -11.45
C ASP A 89 -4.25 18.24 -10.78
N SER A 90 -4.41 16.93 -11.03
CA SER A 90 -3.51 15.91 -10.48
C SER A 90 -2.07 16.10 -10.96
N GLN A 91 -1.12 15.86 -10.06
CA GLN A 91 0.30 16.13 -10.26
C GLN A 91 1.09 14.84 -10.33
N THR A 92 1.81 14.60 -11.42
CA THR A 92 2.64 13.40 -11.56
C THR A 92 3.82 13.43 -10.58
N VAL A 93 4.16 12.29 -9.97
CA VAL A 93 5.31 12.16 -9.06
C VAL A 93 6.22 11.05 -9.57
N PHE A 94 7.42 11.38 -10.05
CA PHE A 94 8.35 10.38 -10.61
C PHE A 94 9.34 9.84 -9.60
N SER A 95 9.61 10.59 -8.53
CA SER A 95 10.58 10.20 -7.51
C SER A 95 10.31 10.87 -6.17
N PHE A 96 10.90 10.29 -5.13
CA PHE A 96 10.99 10.86 -3.79
C PHE A 96 12.42 11.32 -3.53
N ALA A 97 12.59 12.54 -3.04
CA ALA A 97 13.82 12.98 -2.41
C ALA A 97 13.80 12.54 -0.95
N ALA A 98 14.53 11.47 -0.62
CA ALA A 98 14.78 11.10 0.76
C ALA A 98 15.80 12.07 1.37
N VAL A 99 15.43 12.74 2.46
CA VAL A 99 16.27 13.73 3.14
C VAL A 99 16.70 13.18 4.48
N HIS A 100 18.01 13.01 4.65
CA HIS A 100 18.64 12.55 5.90
C HIS A 100 18.79 13.70 6.91
N LYS A 101 19.02 13.37 8.18
CA LYS A 101 19.35 14.32 9.26
C LYS A 101 20.54 15.24 8.92
N ASP A 102 21.56 14.71 8.26
CA ASP A 102 22.77 15.47 7.89
C ASP A 102 22.58 16.32 6.61
N GLY A 103 21.35 16.45 6.11
CA GLY A 103 21.04 17.18 4.87
C GLY A 103 21.36 16.41 3.57
N LYS A 104 21.99 15.24 3.66
CA LYS A 104 22.21 14.35 2.50
C LYS A 104 20.88 13.96 1.86
N ARG A 105 20.87 13.90 0.53
CA ARG A 105 19.70 13.56 -0.27
C ARG A 105 19.95 12.33 -1.11
N SER A 106 18.98 11.43 -1.15
CA SER A 106 18.95 10.31 -2.09
C SER A 106 17.69 10.39 -2.92
N ALA A 107 17.83 10.26 -4.24
CA ALA A 107 16.70 10.20 -5.15
C ALA A 107 16.20 8.75 -5.24
N ILE A 108 14.94 8.57 -4.94
CA ILE A 108 14.27 7.29 -4.91
C ILE A 108 13.21 7.30 -6.02
N SER A 109 13.54 6.71 -7.16
CA SER A 109 12.69 6.73 -8.35
C SER A 109 11.72 5.56 -8.36
N TYR A 110 10.56 5.75 -8.99
CA TYR A 110 9.69 4.63 -9.31
C TYR A 110 10.37 3.71 -10.36
N PRO A 111 10.22 2.38 -10.24
CA PRO A 111 10.81 1.44 -11.19
C PRO A 111 10.04 1.43 -12.52
N SER A 112 10.72 1.00 -13.58
CA SER A 112 10.11 0.68 -14.90
C SER A 112 9.26 1.81 -15.50
N ASN A 113 9.72 3.06 -15.41
CA ASN A 113 9.03 4.27 -15.88
C ASN A 113 7.63 4.51 -15.26
N ALA A 114 7.31 3.82 -14.16
CA ALA A 114 6.09 4.09 -13.42
C ALA A 114 6.15 5.47 -12.74
N SER A 115 4.99 5.96 -12.29
CA SER A 115 4.90 7.22 -11.53
C SER A 115 3.71 7.22 -10.59
N GLY A 116 3.85 8.00 -9.52
CA GLY A 116 2.81 8.51 -8.63
C GLY A 116 1.93 9.57 -9.28
N ARG A 117 0.82 9.89 -8.63
CA ARG A 117 0.30 11.27 -8.66
C ARG A 117 -0.14 11.70 -7.29
N GLY A 118 -0.14 13.00 -7.07
CA GLY A 118 -0.90 13.61 -6.00
C GLY A 118 -2.11 14.35 -6.54
N PHE A 119 -3.18 14.38 -5.75
CA PHE A 119 -4.41 15.08 -6.09
C PHE A 119 -5.20 15.40 -4.83
N HIS A 120 -6.16 16.32 -4.96
CA HIS A 120 -7.17 16.54 -3.93
C HIS A 120 -8.13 15.36 -3.85
N HIS A 121 -8.09 14.64 -2.74
CA HIS A 121 -8.92 13.45 -2.51
C HIS A 121 -10.42 13.71 -2.75
N GLY A 122 -10.94 14.86 -2.30
CA GLY A 122 -12.36 15.20 -2.49
C GLY A 122 -12.79 15.32 -3.95
N ARG A 123 -11.92 15.91 -4.81
CA ARG A 123 -12.20 16.03 -6.25
C ARG A 123 -12.25 14.66 -6.92
N PHE A 124 -11.30 13.79 -6.59
CA PHE A 124 -11.25 12.42 -7.11
C PHE A 124 -12.47 11.59 -6.68
N VAL A 125 -12.86 11.65 -5.39
CA VAL A 125 -14.06 10.94 -4.91
C VAL A 125 -15.32 11.45 -5.59
N GLN A 126 -15.42 12.75 -5.84
CA GLN A 126 -16.57 13.32 -6.54
C GLN A 126 -16.64 12.83 -7.99
N LYS A 127 -15.51 12.74 -8.70
CA LYS A 127 -15.44 12.16 -10.05
C LYS A 127 -15.86 10.69 -10.09
N LEU A 128 -15.45 9.90 -9.10
CA LEU A 128 -15.91 8.51 -8.97
C LEU A 128 -17.42 8.41 -8.77
N ARG A 129 -18.01 9.32 -7.97
CA ARG A 129 -19.47 9.37 -7.77
C ARG A 129 -20.21 9.77 -9.04
N GLU A 130 -19.72 10.78 -9.76
CA GLU A 130 -20.26 11.20 -11.07
C GLU A 130 -20.23 10.05 -12.07
N LYS A 131 -19.11 9.32 -12.14
CA LYS A 131 -18.97 8.15 -13.01
C LYS A 131 -19.95 7.04 -12.64
N ALA A 132 -20.09 6.73 -11.34
CA ALA A 132 -21.05 5.75 -10.87
C ALA A 132 -22.51 6.17 -11.21
N ALA A 133 -22.86 7.44 -10.99
CA ALA A 133 -24.18 7.98 -11.30
C ALA A 133 -24.53 7.94 -12.79
N SER A 134 -23.52 7.96 -13.67
CA SER A 134 -23.73 7.91 -15.12
C SER A 134 -24.12 6.53 -15.64
N LEU A 135 -23.99 5.48 -14.82
CA LEU A 135 -24.31 4.11 -15.22
C LEU A 135 -25.82 3.85 -15.07
N PRO A 136 -26.49 3.27 -16.08
CA PRO A 136 -27.95 3.10 -16.09
C PRO A 136 -28.46 2.11 -15.04
N ASN A 137 -27.58 1.25 -14.52
CA ASN A 137 -27.88 0.22 -13.53
C ASN A 137 -27.42 0.60 -12.11
N VAL A 138 -27.14 1.89 -11.87
CA VAL A 138 -26.70 2.40 -10.57
C VAL A 138 -27.67 3.48 -10.11
N GLU A 139 -28.23 3.28 -8.92
CA GLU A 139 -29.03 4.28 -8.22
C GLU A 139 -28.21 4.78 -7.02
N LEU A 140 -28.14 6.11 -6.86
CA LEU A 140 -27.42 6.74 -5.76
C LEU A 140 -28.40 7.36 -4.78
N GLU A 141 -28.32 6.91 -3.53
CA GLU A 141 -29.12 7.46 -2.45
C GLU A 141 -28.23 8.04 -1.35
N GLN A 142 -28.62 9.21 -0.84
CA GLN A 142 -27.93 9.86 0.27
C GLN A 142 -28.61 9.50 1.58
N GLY A 143 -27.93 8.74 2.42
CA GLY A 143 -28.43 8.38 3.74
C GLY A 143 -27.34 7.87 4.68
N THR A 144 -27.67 7.78 5.96
CA THR A 144 -26.83 7.11 6.96
C THR A 144 -27.49 5.79 7.34
N VAL A 145 -26.83 4.67 7.06
CA VAL A 145 -27.30 3.36 7.55
C VAL A 145 -27.15 3.32 9.06
N THR A 146 -28.16 2.85 9.78
CA THR A 146 -28.19 2.78 11.25
C THR A 146 -28.16 1.36 11.78
N SER A 147 -28.67 0.39 11.01
CA SER A 147 -28.70 -1.02 11.40
C SER A 147 -28.77 -1.94 10.17
N LEU A 148 -28.40 -3.20 10.37
CA LEU A 148 -28.49 -4.27 9.38
C LEU A 148 -29.57 -5.26 9.81
N VAL A 149 -30.35 -5.76 8.85
CA VAL A 149 -31.35 -6.81 9.08
C VAL A 149 -30.72 -8.15 8.72
N GLU A 150 -30.65 -9.02 9.72
CA GLU A 150 -30.15 -10.39 9.58
C GLU A 150 -31.33 -11.37 9.65
N GLU A 151 -31.39 -12.29 8.69
CA GLU A 151 -32.38 -13.36 8.63
C GLU A 151 -31.66 -14.69 8.37
N ASN A 152 -31.86 -15.68 9.24
CA ASN A 152 -31.24 -17.00 9.15
C ASN A 152 -29.69 -16.98 9.02
N GLY A 153 -29.00 -16.07 9.71
CA GLY A 153 -27.53 -15.95 9.63
C GLY A 153 -27.03 -15.21 8.38
N SER A 154 -27.93 -14.67 7.56
CA SER A 154 -27.60 -13.91 6.35
C SER A 154 -28.07 -12.47 6.49
N ILE A 155 -27.21 -11.52 6.15
CA ILE A 155 -27.58 -10.12 6.04
C ILE A 155 -28.44 -9.95 4.79
N LYS A 156 -29.64 -9.39 4.95
CA LYS A 156 -30.61 -9.20 3.87
C LYS A 156 -30.82 -7.74 3.52
N GLU A 157 -30.79 -6.83 4.49
CA GLU A 157 -31.13 -5.42 4.26
C GLU A 157 -30.34 -4.49 5.19
N ALA A 158 -30.32 -3.21 4.83
CA ALA A 158 -29.85 -2.14 5.71
C ALA A 158 -30.94 -1.10 5.90
N ILE A 159 -31.04 -0.61 7.13
CA ILE A 159 -31.99 0.42 7.52
C ILE A 159 -31.25 1.76 7.54
N SER A 160 -31.79 2.77 6.86
CA SER A 160 -31.27 4.13 6.89
C SER A 160 -32.15 5.07 7.72
N ALA A 161 -31.57 6.11 8.30
CA ALA A 161 -32.31 7.09 9.11
C ALA A 161 -33.35 7.91 8.33
N VAL A 162 -33.29 7.93 6.99
CA VAL A 162 -34.13 8.77 6.13
C VAL A 162 -35.32 8.00 5.56
N GLN A 163 -35.23 6.66 5.45
CA GLN A 163 -36.34 5.79 5.02
C GLN A 163 -36.05 4.31 5.30
N ARG A 164 -37.10 3.50 5.55
CA ARG A 164 -37.03 2.04 5.39
C ARG A 164 -36.90 1.73 3.91
N LEU A 165 -35.68 1.58 3.44
CA LEU A 165 -35.43 1.01 2.12
C LEU A 165 -35.77 -0.47 2.17
N LYS A 166 -36.95 -0.84 1.67
CA LYS A 166 -37.26 -2.21 1.23
C LYS A 166 -36.54 -2.46 -0.09
N SER A 167 -35.23 -2.36 -0.10
CA SER A 167 -34.41 -2.87 -1.18
C SER A 167 -33.89 -4.21 -0.70
N HIS A 168 -34.30 -5.32 -1.32
CA HIS A 168 -33.71 -6.64 -1.10
C HIS A 168 -32.41 -6.72 -1.93
N PRO A 169 -31.24 -6.34 -1.41
CA PRO A 169 -30.03 -6.32 -2.19
C PRO A 169 -29.52 -7.75 -2.25
N THR A 170 -29.21 -8.19 -3.46
CA THR A 170 -28.66 -9.51 -3.71
C THR A 170 -27.27 -9.69 -3.06
N LEU A 171 -26.52 -8.59 -2.94
CA LEU A 171 -25.25 -8.48 -2.23
C LEU A 171 -25.03 -7.02 -1.81
N SER A 172 -24.65 -6.77 -0.56
CA SER A 172 -24.46 -5.41 -0.05
C SER A 172 -23.01 -5.11 0.34
N VAL A 173 -22.48 -3.95 -0.11
CA VAL A 173 -21.15 -3.44 0.24
C VAL A 173 -21.31 -2.22 1.14
N TRP A 174 -20.78 -2.30 2.35
CA TRP A 174 -21.03 -1.29 3.37
C TRP A 174 -19.78 -0.45 3.67
N SER A 175 -20.02 0.80 4.10
CA SER A 175 -18.97 1.78 4.42
C SER A 175 -18.56 1.77 5.90
N TRP A 176 -17.34 2.25 6.15
CA TRP A 176 -16.54 2.18 7.39
C TRP A 176 -17.23 2.45 8.75
N LYS A 177 -18.19 3.38 8.82
CA LYS A 177 -18.69 3.90 10.12
C LYS A 177 -19.68 2.99 10.84
N ILE A 178 -20.35 2.07 10.13
CA ILE A 178 -21.52 1.34 10.66
C ILE A 178 -21.23 -0.13 10.93
N ILE A 179 -20.25 -0.72 10.25
CA ILE A 179 -20.04 -2.18 10.29
C ILE A 179 -19.09 -2.61 11.41
N ILE A 180 -18.15 -1.75 11.82
CA ILE A 180 -17.22 -2.05 12.92
C ILE A 180 -18.02 -2.35 14.20
N PHE A 181 -19.19 -1.75 14.37
CA PHE A 181 -20.04 -2.00 15.54
C PHE A 181 -20.76 -3.35 15.54
N HIS A 182 -20.88 -4.05 14.40
CA HIS A 182 -21.65 -5.31 14.30
C HIS A 182 -20.84 -6.53 13.83
N MET A 183 -19.73 -6.36 13.08
CA MET A 183 -19.04 -7.48 12.42
C MET A 183 -17.60 -7.73 12.86
N GLN A 184 -16.96 -6.82 13.62
CA GLN A 184 -15.54 -6.98 14.00
C GLN A 184 -15.27 -6.68 15.47
N ILE A 185 -14.80 -7.71 16.18
CA ILE A 185 -14.27 -7.66 17.56
C ILE A 185 -12.74 -7.44 17.51
N VAL A 186 -12.23 -6.71 16.52
CA VAL A 186 -10.77 -6.50 16.38
C VAL A 186 -10.37 -5.19 17.04
N PRO A 187 -9.41 -5.20 17.98
CA PRO A 187 -8.90 -3.97 18.56
C PRO A 187 -8.23 -3.11 17.47
N ILE A 188 -8.63 -1.84 17.41
CA ILE A 188 -8.01 -0.84 16.54
C ILE A 188 -6.94 -0.11 17.34
N GLU A 189 -5.71 -0.18 16.88
CA GLU A 189 -4.58 0.53 17.49
C GLU A 189 -4.39 1.90 16.83
N VAL A 190 -4.05 2.91 17.64
CA VAL A 190 -3.73 4.28 17.17
C VAL A 190 -2.33 4.67 17.65
N PRO A 191 -1.27 4.29 16.92
CA PRO A 191 0.10 4.57 17.34
C PRO A 191 0.52 6.05 17.21
N SER A 192 -0.08 6.79 16.27
CA SER A 192 0.32 8.16 15.96
C SER A 192 -0.80 8.92 15.24
N TYR A 193 -0.55 10.22 14.99
CA TYR A 193 -1.46 11.10 14.26
C TYR A 193 -0.72 11.77 13.11
N SER A 194 -1.33 11.78 11.93
CA SER A 194 -0.86 12.57 10.81
C SER A 194 -1.43 13.98 10.87
N VAL A 195 -0.54 14.96 10.93
CA VAL A 195 -0.86 16.39 10.88
C VAL A 195 -0.66 16.89 9.46
N GLY A 196 -1.74 17.31 8.81
CA GLY A 196 -1.76 17.75 7.43
C GLY A 196 -1.82 19.26 7.28
N LEU A 197 -0.95 19.77 6.41
CA LEU A 197 -0.86 21.17 5.98
C LEU A 197 -0.90 21.25 4.45
N VAL A 198 -1.40 22.35 3.92
CA VAL A 198 -1.31 22.67 2.49
C VAL A 198 -0.37 23.85 2.34
N LEU A 199 0.72 23.65 1.59
CA LEU A 199 1.71 24.68 1.27
C LEU A 199 1.32 25.27 -0.08
N GLU A 200 1.03 26.57 -0.11
CA GLU A 200 0.55 27.32 -1.29
C GLU A 200 1.66 28.17 -1.91
N ASP A 201 1.44 28.61 -3.17
CA ASP A 201 2.23 29.61 -3.90
C ASP A 201 3.73 29.29 -4.02
N TYR A 202 4.06 28.00 -4.12
CA TYR A 202 5.44 27.55 -4.13
C TYR A 202 5.91 27.12 -5.53
N ASN A 203 6.93 27.80 -6.06
CA ASN A 203 7.71 27.29 -7.20
C ASN A 203 8.53 26.10 -6.72
N LEU A 204 8.01 24.89 -6.94
CA LEU A 204 8.74 23.64 -6.71
C LEU A 204 10.07 23.69 -7.47
N PRO A 205 11.24 23.70 -6.80
CA PRO A 205 12.52 23.61 -7.50
C PRO A 205 12.64 22.28 -8.26
N TYR A 206 11.79 21.30 -7.94
CA TYR A 206 11.66 20.03 -8.65
C TYR A 206 10.19 19.67 -8.84
N ALA A 207 9.56 20.22 -9.88
CA ALA A 207 8.26 19.74 -10.34
C ALA A 207 8.30 18.20 -10.49
N ASN A 208 7.22 17.53 -10.08
CA ASN A 208 7.08 16.07 -10.12
C ASN A 208 7.95 15.26 -9.15
N ARG A 209 8.47 15.87 -8.08
CA ARG A 209 9.12 15.13 -6.98
C ARG A 209 8.38 15.30 -5.66
N ALA A 210 8.29 14.22 -4.91
CA ALA A 210 7.86 14.22 -3.53
C ALA A 210 9.08 14.25 -2.59
N TYR A 211 8.89 14.57 -1.34
CA TYR A 211 9.90 14.58 -0.29
C TYR A 211 9.54 13.53 0.75
N PHE A 212 10.54 12.74 1.14
CA PHE A 212 10.47 11.83 2.27
C PHE A 212 11.52 12.25 3.30
N ILE A 213 11.09 13.00 4.30
CA ILE A 213 11.95 13.63 5.29
C ILE A 213 12.10 12.64 6.46
N LEU A 214 13.30 12.09 6.58
CA LEU A 214 13.67 11.02 7.51
C LEU A 214 14.65 11.57 8.54
N LYS A 215 14.13 12.36 9.48
CA LYS A 215 14.88 12.94 10.59
C LYS A 215 14.33 12.40 11.92
N ASP A 216 14.26 13.23 12.94
CA ASP A 216 13.70 12.84 14.25
C ASP A 216 12.18 12.66 14.15
N THR A 217 11.55 13.39 13.23
CA THR A 217 10.15 13.25 12.83
C THR A 217 10.05 12.76 11.39
N ILE A 218 9.00 12.01 11.09
CA ILE A 218 8.69 11.60 9.72
C ILE A 218 7.79 12.66 9.11
N ALA A 219 8.21 13.23 7.99
CA ALA A 219 7.35 14.11 7.20
C ALA A 219 7.38 13.72 5.71
N ILE A 220 6.22 13.81 5.08
CA ILE A 220 6.04 13.53 3.66
C ILE A 220 5.45 14.77 3.01
N ALA A 221 6.08 15.26 1.95
CA ALA A 221 5.54 16.35 1.16
C ALA A 221 5.40 15.95 -0.30
N TYR A 222 4.24 16.20 -0.91
CA TYR A 222 4.01 15.85 -2.31
C TYR A 222 3.05 16.84 -2.98
N PRO A 223 3.25 17.13 -4.28
CA PRO A 223 2.37 18.04 -5.01
C PRO A 223 0.98 17.42 -5.17
N ILE A 224 -0.07 18.20 -4.94
CA ILE A 224 -1.47 17.76 -5.10
C ILE A 224 -2.27 18.61 -6.10
N SER A 225 -1.71 19.76 -6.48
CA SER A 225 -2.20 20.62 -7.55
C SER A 225 -1.01 21.39 -8.16
N SER A 226 -1.26 22.13 -9.24
CA SER A 226 -0.25 22.98 -9.88
C SER A 226 0.31 24.08 -8.94
N LYS A 227 -0.37 24.37 -7.82
CA LYS A 227 0.00 25.43 -6.86
C LYS A 227 0.13 24.96 -5.41
N GLU A 228 -0.23 23.71 -5.11
CA GLU A 228 -0.35 23.23 -3.74
C GLU A 228 0.47 21.95 -3.50
N ILE A 229 1.19 21.94 -2.39
CA ILE A 229 1.90 20.77 -1.86
C ILE A 229 1.22 20.35 -0.57
N ARG A 230 0.83 19.09 -0.47
CA ARG A 230 0.42 18.49 0.79
C ARG A 230 1.67 18.17 1.61
N CYS A 231 1.73 18.65 2.84
CA CYS A 231 2.70 18.20 3.83
C CYS A 231 1.98 17.40 4.92
N LEU A 232 2.45 16.20 5.21
CA LEU A 232 1.97 15.32 6.28
C LEU A 232 3.11 15.06 7.26
N VAL A 233 2.90 15.42 8.52
CA VAL A 233 3.86 15.19 9.62
C VAL A 233 3.30 14.10 10.51
N ASP A 234 4.10 13.08 10.81
CA ASP A 234 3.75 12.05 11.79
C ASP A 234 4.08 12.54 13.19
N VAL A 235 3.07 12.58 14.06
CA VAL A 235 3.21 12.92 15.48
C VAL A 235 2.96 11.66 16.30
N PRO A 236 4.02 11.05 16.87
CA PRO A 236 3.88 9.83 17.65
C PRO A 236 3.19 10.09 18.99
N GLY A 237 2.46 9.08 19.47
CA GLY A 237 1.84 9.11 20.79
C GLY A 237 0.32 8.95 20.78
N PRO A 238 -0.28 8.71 21.97
CA PRO A 238 -1.70 8.39 22.08
C PRO A 238 -2.62 9.58 21.81
N GLN A 239 -2.12 10.81 21.98
CA GLN A 239 -2.85 12.04 21.71
C GLN A 239 -1.92 13.08 21.06
N PRO A 240 -2.38 13.79 20.01
CA PRO A 240 -1.61 14.85 19.40
C PRO A 240 -1.71 16.14 20.25
N PRO A 241 -0.74 17.07 20.13
CA PRO A 241 -0.86 18.42 20.67
C PRO A 241 -2.16 19.09 20.25
N SER A 242 -2.73 19.93 21.11
CA SER A 242 -4.01 20.56 20.80
C SER A 242 -3.89 21.65 19.73
N ILE A 243 -4.83 21.66 18.78
CA ILE A 243 -4.93 22.70 17.75
C ILE A 243 -5.55 23.97 18.34
N SER A 244 -6.58 23.84 19.18
CA SER A 244 -7.33 24.99 19.71
C SER A 244 -6.53 25.85 20.69
N THR A 245 -5.58 25.25 21.41
CA THR A 245 -4.70 25.98 22.35
C THR A 245 -3.45 26.55 21.67
N GLY A 246 -3.21 26.24 20.39
CA GLY A 246 -2.02 26.65 19.65
C GLY A 246 -0.76 25.79 19.93
N GLU A 247 -0.85 24.78 20.81
CA GLU A 247 0.25 23.85 21.09
C GLU A 247 0.75 23.14 19.84
N MET A 248 -0.16 22.72 18.96
CA MET A 248 0.19 22.09 17.69
C MET A 248 1.00 23.03 16.80
N ALA A 249 0.59 24.30 16.68
CA ALA A 249 1.34 25.29 15.90
C ALA A 249 2.74 25.53 16.51
N SER A 250 2.83 25.61 17.83
CA SER A 250 4.11 25.72 18.55
C SER A 250 5.02 24.52 18.30
N TYR A 251 4.48 23.30 18.42
CA TYR A 251 5.21 22.06 18.13
C TYR A 251 5.74 22.02 16.68
N LEU A 252 4.89 22.37 15.71
CA LEU A 252 5.29 22.39 14.31
C LEU A 252 6.39 23.41 14.05
N LYS A 253 6.34 24.60 14.67
CA LYS A 253 7.38 25.64 14.53
C LYS A 253 8.69 25.30 15.22
N THR A 254 8.64 24.69 16.40
CA THR A 254 9.81 24.48 17.26
C THR A 254 10.52 23.15 17.00
N VAL A 255 9.76 22.08 16.78
CA VAL A 255 10.29 20.73 16.61
C VAL A 255 10.43 20.38 15.14
N VAL A 256 9.41 20.66 14.33
CA VAL A 256 9.30 20.13 12.97
C VAL A 256 9.91 21.07 11.92
N ALA A 257 9.68 22.37 12.01
CA ALA A 257 10.18 23.34 11.03
C ALA A 257 11.71 23.29 10.87
N PRO A 258 12.54 23.19 11.94
CA PRO A 258 14.00 23.06 11.79
C PRO A 258 14.44 21.80 11.03
N GLN A 259 13.57 20.78 10.99
CA GLN A 259 13.81 19.53 10.27
C GLN A 259 13.45 19.63 8.78
N MET A 260 12.65 20.63 8.38
CA MET A 260 12.23 20.81 6.99
C MET A 260 13.40 21.21 6.08
N PRO A 261 13.41 20.76 4.82
CA PRO A 261 14.33 21.26 3.81
C PRO A 261 14.19 22.79 3.64
N PRO A 262 15.27 23.53 3.36
CA PRO A 262 15.21 24.98 3.16
C PRO A 262 14.16 25.43 2.14
N GLU A 263 13.94 24.58 1.13
CA GLU A 263 12.93 24.79 0.09
C GLU A 263 11.50 24.81 0.66
N LEU A 264 11.19 23.92 1.60
CA LEU A 264 9.83 23.82 2.15
C LEU A 264 9.63 24.69 3.40
N HIS A 265 10.72 25.14 4.04
CA HIS A 265 10.68 25.78 5.36
C HIS A 265 9.75 27.00 5.40
N ASN A 266 9.92 27.97 4.49
CA ASN A 266 9.13 29.20 4.53
C ASN A 266 7.65 28.93 4.25
N ALA A 267 7.35 28.12 3.25
CA ALA A 267 5.97 27.74 2.93
C ALA A 267 5.32 26.96 4.08
N PHE A 268 6.09 26.13 4.78
CA PHE A 268 5.66 25.41 5.97
C PHE A 268 5.30 26.35 7.12
N ILE A 269 6.14 27.34 7.42
CA ILE A 269 5.85 28.37 8.43
C ILE A 269 4.59 29.17 8.06
N CYS A 270 4.49 29.65 6.82
CA CYS A 270 3.31 30.38 6.35
C CYS A 270 2.02 29.54 6.45
N ALA A 271 2.08 28.25 6.14
CA ALA A 271 0.94 27.35 6.26
C ALA A 271 0.50 27.15 7.72
N ILE A 272 1.44 27.13 8.66
CA ILE A 272 1.14 27.09 10.10
C ILE A 272 0.47 28.40 10.54
N ASP A 273 0.99 29.55 10.09
CA ASP A 273 0.45 30.87 10.44
C ASP A 273 -0.97 31.08 9.88
N LYS A 274 -1.29 30.51 8.72
CA LYS A 274 -2.66 30.46 8.18
C LYS A 274 -3.64 29.67 9.05
N GLY A 275 -3.17 28.76 9.90
CA GLY A 275 -3.99 28.04 10.88
C GLY A 275 -4.84 26.88 10.34
N ASN A 276 -4.77 26.56 9.04
CA ASN A 276 -5.52 25.45 8.42
C ASN A 276 -4.89 24.07 8.68
N ILE A 277 -4.64 23.76 9.96
CA ILE A 277 -4.05 22.51 10.42
C ILE A 277 -5.14 21.44 10.56
N ARG A 278 -4.94 20.25 10.00
CA ARG A 278 -5.86 19.10 10.18
C ARG A 278 -5.12 17.92 10.76
N THR A 279 -5.77 17.18 11.66
CA THR A 279 -5.24 15.95 12.25
C THR A 279 -6.08 14.75 11.84
N MET A 280 -5.41 13.62 11.61
CA MET A 280 -6.04 12.33 11.35
C MET A 280 -5.31 11.23 12.15
N PRO A 281 -6.01 10.39 12.92
CA PRO A 281 -5.37 9.27 13.61
C PRO A 281 -4.89 8.23 12.59
N ASN A 282 -3.64 7.77 12.76
CA ASN A 282 -3.14 6.61 12.03
C ASN A 282 -3.65 5.36 12.72
N ARG A 283 -4.46 4.56 12.02
CA ARG A 283 -5.08 3.35 12.58
C ARG A 283 -4.43 2.12 12.01
N ILE A 284 -4.20 1.12 12.86
CA ILE A 284 -3.74 -0.20 12.46
C ILE A 284 -4.83 -1.19 12.83
N MET A 285 -5.28 -1.96 11.84
CA MET A 285 -6.30 -2.98 11.99
C MET A 285 -5.97 -4.15 11.07
N PRO A 286 -5.56 -5.31 11.61
CA PRO A 286 -5.28 -6.50 10.80
C PRO A 286 -6.56 -6.98 10.11
N ALA A 287 -6.41 -7.63 8.96
CA ALA A 287 -7.55 -8.18 8.25
C ALA A 287 -8.10 -9.40 8.99
N SER A 288 -9.29 -9.28 9.58
CA SER A 288 -10.10 -10.42 9.98
C SER A 288 -11.38 -10.42 9.13
N SER A 289 -11.45 -11.30 8.15
CA SER A 289 -12.68 -11.53 7.42
C SER A 289 -13.25 -12.87 7.85
N TYR A 290 -14.40 -12.84 8.48
CA TYR A 290 -15.28 -14.00 8.56
C TYR A 290 -16.25 -13.88 7.38
N PRO A 291 -16.38 -14.91 6.52
CA PRO A 291 -17.41 -14.90 5.49
C PRO A 291 -18.78 -14.77 6.16
N THR A 292 -19.41 -13.61 6.01
CA THR A 292 -20.78 -13.38 6.47
C THR A 292 -21.72 -13.52 5.26
N PRO A 293 -22.66 -14.46 5.26
CA PRO A 293 -23.62 -14.57 4.17
C PRO A 293 -24.37 -13.23 3.96
N GLY A 294 -24.39 -12.75 2.71
CA GLY A 294 -25.09 -11.52 2.31
C GLY A 294 -24.32 -10.20 2.50
N ALA A 295 -23.16 -10.19 3.15
CA ALA A 295 -22.32 -8.99 3.26
C ALA A 295 -20.82 -9.29 3.30
N PHE A 296 -20.01 -8.31 2.92
CA PHE A 296 -18.56 -8.40 3.08
C PHE A 296 -17.94 -7.02 3.31
N LEU A 297 -16.70 -7.05 3.82
CA LEU A 297 -15.89 -5.87 4.12
C LEU A 297 -14.84 -5.65 3.03
N ILE A 298 -14.53 -4.38 2.73
CA ILE A 298 -13.48 -4.00 1.77
C ILE A 298 -12.87 -2.64 2.11
N GLY A 299 -11.61 -2.43 1.73
CA GLY A 299 -10.89 -1.19 2.01
C GLY A 299 -10.54 -1.08 3.50
N ASP A 300 -10.55 0.15 4.02
CA ASP A 300 -10.16 0.41 5.42
C ASP A 300 -11.15 -0.21 6.43
N SER A 301 -12.38 -0.55 6.03
CA SER A 301 -13.30 -1.30 6.90
C SER A 301 -12.90 -2.77 7.08
N LEU A 302 -12.07 -3.32 6.19
CA LEU A 302 -11.53 -4.68 6.30
C LEU A 302 -10.13 -4.68 6.91
N ASN A 303 -9.28 -3.72 6.54
CA ASN A 303 -7.86 -3.73 6.91
C ASN A 303 -7.28 -2.31 6.86
N MET A 304 -6.82 -1.80 8.00
CA MET A 304 -6.14 -0.51 8.13
C MET A 304 -4.65 -0.71 8.39
N ARG A 305 -3.84 0.23 7.90
CA ARG A 305 -2.39 0.26 8.07
C ARG A 305 -1.94 1.70 8.30
N HIS A 306 -0.73 1.85 8.83
CA HIS A 306 -0.11 3.15 9.00
C HIS A 306 -0.04 3.93 7.66
N SER A 307 -0.34 5.23 7.68
CA SER A 307 -0.47 6.05 6.47
C SER A 307 0.87 6.45 5.82
N VAL A 308 2.01 6.21 6.50
CA VAL A 308 3.36 6.62 6.07
C VAL A 308 3.74 6.18 4.66
N THR A 309 3.25 5.03 4.18
CA THR A 309 3.52 4.56 2.81
C THR A 309 2.49 5.04 1.80
N GLY A 310 1.37 5.60 2.26
CA GLY A 310 0.21 5.94 1.45
C GLY A 310 -0.43 4.75 0.73
N GLY A 311 -0.31 3.54 1.29
CA GLY A 311 -0.75 2.28 0.68
C GLY A 311 -2.25 1.97 0.70
N GLY A 312 -3.06 2.73 1.44
CA GLY A 312 -4.48 2.41 1.68
C GLY A 312 -5.30 2.30 0.39
N MET A 313 -5.29 3.35 -0.44
CA MET A 313 -6.03 3.35 -1.71
C MET A 313 -5.52 2.27 -2.67
N THR A 314 -4.21 2.03 -2.70
CA THR A 314 -3.59 1.01 -3.56
C THR A 314 -4.08 -0.38 -3.22
N VAL A 315 -4.14 -0.75 -1.93
CA VAL A 315 -4.73 -2.02 -1.51
C VAL A 315 -6.23 -2.04 -1.79
N GLY A 316 -6.94 -0.96 -1.46
CA GLY A 316 -8.39 -0.86 -1.68
C GLY A 316 -8.81 -1.09 -3.14
N LEU A 317 -8.16 -0.41 -4.10
CA LEU A 317 -8.48 -0.62 -5.52
C LEU A 317 -7.98 -1.97 -6.05
N SER A 318 -6.85 -2.48 -5.56
CA SER A 318 -6.39 -3.83 -5.90
C SER A 318 -7.39 -4.90 -5.44
N ASP A 319 -7.97 -4.71 -4.25
CA ASP A 319 -9.04 -5.54 -3.72
C ASP A 319 -10.30 -5.46 -4.61
N VAL A 320 -10.66 -4.27 -5.11
CA VAL A 320 -11.79 -4.09 -6.05
C VAL A 320 -11.56 -4.82 -7.37
N VAL A 321 -10.35 -4.74 -7.95
CA VAL A 321 -9.99 -5.48 -9.17
C VAL A 321 -10.14 -6.98 -8.95
N LEU A 322 -9.60 -7.49 -7.85
CA LEU A 322 -9.65 -8.91 -7.51
C LEU A 322 -11.10 -9.37 -7.31
N LEU A 323 -11.90 -8.60 -6.58
CA LEU A 323 -13.29 -8.90 -6.31
C LEU A 323 -14.12 -8.91 -7.60
N ARG A 324 -13.95 -7.90 -8.46
CA ARG A 324 -14.61 -7.85 -9.77
C ARG A 324 -14.32 -9.10 -10.59
N ASP A 325 -13.06 -9.53 -10.65
CA ASP A 325 -12.66 -10.70 -11.44
C ASP A 325 -13.21 -12.01 -10.86
N LEU A 326 -13.31 -12.11 -9.53
CA LEU A 326 -13.90 -13.27 -8.84
C LEU A 326 -15.43 -13.32 -8.95
N LEU A 327 -16.12 -12.17 -8.94
CA LEU A 327 -17.58 -12.10 -8.99
C LEU A 327 -18.16 -12.07 -10.40
N ARG A 328 -17.40 -11.60 -11.41
CA ARG A 328 -17.81 -11.59 -12.84
C ARG A 328 -18.48 -12.88 -13.36
N PRO A 329 -18.08 -14.09 -12.95
CA PRO A 329 -18.67 -15.34 -13.44
C PRO A 329 -19.98 -15.71 -12.76
N LEU A 330 -20.34 -15.03 -11.67
CA LEU A 330 -21.57 -15.28 -10.95
C LEU A 330 -22.71 -14.54 -11.65
N ASN A 331 -23.59 -15.29 -12.30
CA ASN A 331 -24.81 -14.75 -12.91
C ASN A 331 -25.89 -14.44 -11.86
N ASP A 332 -25.78 -15.05 -10.67
CA ASP A 332 -26.70 -14.88 -9.56
C ASP A 332 -25.92 -14.62 -8.27
N LEU A 333 -26.07 -13.41 -7.73
CA LEU A 333 -25.47 -13.01 -6.46
C LEU A 333 -26.36 -13.37 -5.26
N SER A 334 -27.58 -13.89 -5.46
CA SER A 334 -28.56 -14.15 -4.38
C SER A 334 -28.21 -15.39 -3.58
N ASN A 335 -27.45 -16.28 -4.21
CA ASN A 335 -26.87 -17.43 -3.56
C ASN A 335 -25.67 -17.02 -2.69
N ALA A 336 -25.96 -16.62 -1.46
CA ALA A 336 -24.97 -16.20 -0.48
C ALA A 336 -23.87 -17.25 -0.25
N ALA A 337 -24.19 -18.55 -0.29
CA ALA A 337 -23.20 -19.62 -0.13
C ALA A 337 -22.19 -19.66 -1.29
N SER A 338 -22.67 -19.49 -2.53
CA SER A 338 -21.81 -19.38 -3.71
C SER A 338 -20.92 -18.15 -3.61
N VAL A 339 -21.48 -16.99 -3.26
CA VAL A 339 -20.71 -15.75 -3.09
C VAL A 339 -19.65 -15.90 -1.99
N CYS A 340 -20.00 -16.44 -0.82
CA CYS A 340 -19.05 -16.69 0.28
C CYS A 340 -17.86 -17.55 -0.17
N LYS A 341 -18.09 -18.56 -1.01
CA LYS A 341 -17.03 -19.44 -1.52
C LYS A 341 -15.99 -18.68 -2.37
N TYR A 342 -16.40 -17.67 -3.13
CA TYR A 342 -15.51 -16.77 -3.87
C TYR A 342 -14.89 -15.70 -2.97
N LEU A 343 -15.60 -15.24 -1.93
CA LEU A 343 -15.05 -14.31 -0.93
C LEU A 343 -13.94 -14.95 -0.09
N GLU A 344 -13.98 -16.26 0.15
CA GLU A 344 -12.86 -17.01 0.72
C GLU A 344 -11.61 -16.92 -0.18
N SER A 345 -11.78 -17.04 -1.50
CA SER A 345 -10.70 -16.87 -2.47
C SER A 345 -10.15 -15.47 -2.47
N PHE A 346 -11.02 -14.45 -2.39
CA PHE A 346 -10.62 -13.05 -2.22
C PHE A 346 -9.72 -12.88 -0.99
N CYS A 347 -10.10 -13.44 0.16
CA CYS A 347 -9.34 -13.36 1.40
C CYS A 347 -7.95 -14.00 1.30
N VAL A 348 -7.77 -15.02 0.45
CA VAL A 348 -6.45 -15.65 0.22
C VAL A 348 -5.64 -14.88 -0.82
N LEU A 349 -6.24 -14.50 -1.94
CA LEU A 349 -5.55 -13.90 -3.08
C LEU A 349 -5.03 -12.49 -2.78
N ARG A 350 -5.68 -11.74 -1.88
CA ARG A 350 -5.21 -10.41 -1.47
C ARG A 350 -4.01 -10.42 -0.52
N LYS A 351 -3.79 -11.53 0.20
CA LYS A 351 -2.81 -11.60 1.30
C LYS A 351 -1.39 -11.20 0.90
N PRO A 352 -0.81 -11.66 -0.23
CA PRO A 352 0.54 -11.27 -0.60
C PRO A 352 0.70 -9.74 -0.72
N THR A 353 -0.24 -9.08 -1.42
CA THR A 353 -0.22 -7.63 -1.63
C THR A 353 -0.43 -6.86 -0.35
N ALA A 354 -1.47 -7.22 0.41
CA ALA A 354 -1.79 -6.58 1.69
C ALA A 354 -0.63 -6.76 2.68
N PHE A 355 -0.07 -7.98 2.78
CA PHE A 355 1.06 -8.29 3.65
C PHE A 355 2.28 -7.43 3.35
N ALA A 356 2.68 -7.32 2.08
CA ALA A 356 3.86 -6.56 1.70
C ALA A 356 3.74 -5.08 2.09
N ILE A 357 2.60 -4.47 1.77
CA ILE A 357 2.34 -3.05 2.05
C ILE A 357 2.14 -2.80 3.56
N ASN A 358 1.40 -3.66 4.25
CA ASN A 358 1.18 -3.57 5.71
C ASN A 358 2.50 -3.68 6.48
N THR A 359 3.31 -4.68 6.13
CA THR A 359 4.59 -4.93 6.80
C THR A 359 5.54 -3.76 6.61
N LEU A 360 5.63 -3.20 5.41
CA LEU A 360 6.47 -2.03 5.15
C LEU A 360 6.00 -0.80 5.91
N ALA A 361 4.69 -0.53 5.93
CA ALA A 361 4.14 0.61 6.66
C ALA A 361 4.44 0.54 8.15
N SER A 362 4.18 -0.62 8.77
CA SER A 362 4.44 -0.83 10.20
C SER A 362 5.94 -0.83 10.51
N THR A 363 6.78 -1.39 9.64
CA THR A 363 8.24 -1.41 9.84
C THR A 363 8.81 0.01 9.77
N LEU A 364 8.43 0.78 8.76
CA LEU A 364 8.89 2.17 8.60
C LEU A 364 8.47 3.03 9.79
N HIS A 365 7.19 3.00 10.17
CA HIS A 365 6.72 3.73 11.34
C HIS A 365 7.49 3.30 12.60
N THR A 366 7.65 2.00 12.85
CA THR A 366 8.34 1.53 14.06
C THR A 366 9.82 1.93 14.10
N VAL A 367 10.51 1.90 12.96
CA VAL A 367 11.92 2.31 12.86
C VAL A 367 12.07 3.81 13.09
N PHE A 368 11.18 4.62 12.51
CA PHE A 368 11.35 6.07 12.50
C PHE A 368 10.66 6.80 13.65
N SER A 369 9.54 6.32 14.17
CA SER A 369 8.77 6.97 15.25
C SER A 369 9.33 6.69 16.66
N SER A 370 10.40 5.91 16.76
CA SER A 370 11.03 5.62 18.05
C SER A 370 12.06 6.68 18.45
N SER A 371 12.12 6.97 19.75
CA SER A 371 13.15 7.82 20.35
C SER A 371 14.55 7.27 20.07
N ASP A 372 15.48 8.17 19.75
CA ASP A 372 16.89 7.89 19.50
C ASP A 372 17.67 7.42 20.75
N GLN A 373 16.98 7.28 21.89
CA GLN A 373 17.54 6.71 23.12
C GLN A 373 17.96 5.24 22.96
N ASP A 374 17.32 4.47 22.07
CA ASP A 374 17.77 3.11 21.77
C ASP A 374 18.83 3.13 20.65
N PRO A 375 20.11 2.82 20.96
CA PRO A 375 21.17 2.85 19.96
C PRO A 375 20.90 1.89 18.78
N ALA A 376 20.21 0.78 18.99
CA ALA A 376 19.88 -0.14 17.90
C ALA A 376 18.91 0.48 16.89
N ARG A 377 18.00 1.35 17.35
CA ARG A 377 17.02 2.01 16.48
C ARG A 377 17.65 3.16 15.70
N LYS A 378 18.57 3.89 16.31
CA LYS A 378 19.39 4.88 15.61
C LYS A 378 20.15 4.24 14.44
N GLU A 379 20.81 3.10 14.68
CA GLU A 379 21.50 2.34 13.64
C GLU A 379 20.54 1.84 12.55
N MET A 380 19.31 1.43 12.89
CA MET A 380 18.31 1.05 11.89
C MET A 380 17.90 2.22 10.97
N LYS A 381 17.71 3.43 11.52
CA LYS A 381 17.37 4.63 10.72
C LYS A 381 18.51 4.97 9.75
N GLU A 382 19.75 4.95 10.24
CA GLU A 382 20.94 5.20 9.43
C GLU A 382 21.12 4.14 8.34
N ALA A 383 20.97 2.86 8.70
CA ALA A 383 21.05 1.75 7.75
C ALA A 383 19.96 1.84 6.68
N PHE A 384 18.74 2.25 7.03
CA PHE A 384 17.65 2.41 6.06
C PHE A 384 17.98 3.46 5.00
N PHE A 385 18.44 4.65 5.42
CA PHE A 385 18.83 5.72 4.48
C PHE A 385 20.02 5.31 3.61
N ASN A 386 21.04 4.71 4.21
CA ASN A 386 22.24 4.28 3.51
C ASN A 386 21.95 3.14 2.52
N TYR A 387 21.09 2.18 2.90
CA TYR A 387 20.65 1.09 2.04
C TYR A 387 19.92 1.61 0.79
N LEU A 388 19.00 2.56 0.98
CA LEU A 388 18.33 3.26 -0.14
C LEU A 388 19.33 4.01 -1.02
N SER A 389 20.36 4.60 -0.42
CA SER A 389 21.40 5.35 -1.12
C SER A 389 22.33 4.48 -1.96
N LEU A 390 22.33 3.14 -1.78
CA LEU A 390 23.09 2.22 -2.64
C LEU A 390 22.53 2.14 -4.08
N GLY A 391 21.28 2.56 -4.30
CA GLY A 391 20.65 2.54 -5.62
C GLY A 391 20.41 1.13 -6.19
N GLY A 392 20.00 1.07 -7.46
CA GLY A 392 19.70 -0.18 -8.16
C GLY A 392 18.68 -1.03 -7.41
N VAL A 393 18.93 -2.34 -7.28
CA VAL A 393 18.00 -3.29 -6.64
C VAL A 393 17.60 -2.84 -5.23
N PHE A 394 18.49 -2.20 -4.47
CA PHE A 394 18.23 -1.79 -3.08
C PHE A 394 17.21 -0.65 -2.97
N SER A 395 17.23 0.28 -3.92
CA SER A 395 16.26 1.39 -4.00
C SER A 395 15.04 1.00 -4.83
N ASP A 396 15.25 0.53 -6.06
CA ASP A 396 14.20 0.19 -7.03
C ASP A 396 13.34 -0.98 -6.54
N GLY A 397 13.94 -1.98 -5.90
CA GLY A 397 13.23 -3.13 -5.35
C GLY A 397 12.36 -2.77 -4.15
N LEU A 398 12.90 -1.93 -3.24
CA LEU A 398 12.12 -1.42 -2.11
C LEU A 398 11.00 -0.49 -2.60
N MET A 399 11.26 0.32 -3.62
CA MET A 399 10.24 1.13 -4.27
C MET A 399 9.19 0.32 -5.00
N ALA A 400 9.55 -0.79 -5.64
CA ALA A 400 8.58 -1.68 -6.28
C ALA A 400 7.61 -2.28 -5.24
N LEU A 401 8.09 -2.57 -4.04
CA LEU A 401 7.26 -3.02 -2.92
C LEU A 401 6.39 -1.87 -2.37
N LEU A 402 7.00 -0.72 -2.07
CA LEU A 402 6.30 0.44 -1.50
C LEU A 402 5.22 0.96 -2.45
N SER A 403 5.52 1.01 -3.75
CA SER A 403 4.61 1.41 -4.84
C SER A 403 3.49 0.40 -5.15
N GLY A 404 3.56 -0.79 -4.54
CA GLY A 404 2.65 -1.92 -4.81
C GLY A 404 2.80 -2.56 -6.19
N LEU A 405 3.82 -2.19 -6.98
CA LEU A 405 4.04 -2.71 -8.34
C LEU A 405 4.53 -4.15 -8.36
N ASN A 406 5.32 -4.55 -7.36
CA ASN A 406 5.78 -5.92 -7.17
C ASN A 406 5.71 -6.28 -5.68
N PRO A 407 4.52 -6.47 -5.11
CA PRO A 407 4.33 -6.70 -3.69
C PRO A 407 4.57 -8.18 -3.34
N ASP A 408 5.71 -8.71 -3.78
CA ASP A 408 6.10 -10.10 -3.56
C ASP A 408 6.65 -10.28 -2.13
N PRO A 409 6.04 -11.14 -1.29
CA PRO A 409 6.50 -11.36 0.09
C PRO A 409 7.95 -11.82 0.18
N LEU A 410 8.46 -12.60 -0.79
CA LEU A 410 9.86 -13.04 -0.76
C LEU A 410 10.82 -11.88 -1.04
N SER A 411 10.46 -11.00 -1.97
CA SER A 411 11.20 -9.75 -2.20
C SER A 411 11.22 -8.88 -0.95
N LEU A 412 10.11 -8.76 -0.23
CA LEU A 412 10.06 -8.05 1.05
C LEU A 412 11.05 -8.65 2.07
N PHE A 413 11.01 -9.97 2.26
CA PHE A 413 11.92 -10.64 3.19
C PHE A 413 13.38 -10.47 2.79
N PHE A 414 13.69 -10.58 1.49
CA PHE A 414 15.03 -10.30 0.98
C PHE A 414 15.49 -8.90 1.38
N HIS A 415 14.66 -7.86 1.17
CA HIS A 415 15.02 -6.49 1.52
C HIS A 415 15.16 -6.30 3.04
N CYS A 416 14.25 -6.84 3.85
CA CYS A 416 14.35 -6.78 5.32
C CYS A 416 15.66 -7.40 5.83
N PHE A 417 16.01 -8.59 5.33
CA PHE A 417 17.24 -9.28 5.73
C PHE A 417 18.50 -8.59 5.17
N ALA A 418 18.46 -8.09 3.94
CA ALA A 418 19.57 -7.37 3.36
C ALA A 418 19.85 -6.06 4.11
N MET A 419 18.81 -5.31 4.49
CA MET A 419 18.93 -4.13 5.34
C MET A 419 19.49 -4.49 6.73
N LEU A 420 19.01 -5.58 7.34
CA LEU A 420 19.51 -6.05 8.63
C LEU A 420 21.00 -6.45 8.57
N ALA A 421 21.39 -7.21 7.54
CA ALA A 421 22.77 -7.60 7.31
C ALA A 421 23.67 -6.39 7.03
N TYR A 422 23.16 -5.41 6.26
CA TYR A 422 23.84 -4.15 6.02
C TYR A 422 24.08 -3.38 7.32
N ALA A 423 23.05 -3.21 8.15
CA ALA A 423 23.14 -2.53 9.44
C ALA A 423 24.17 -3.19 10.38
N VAL A 424 24.11 -4.52 10.51
CA VAL A 424 25.05 -5.28 11.34
C VAL A 424 26.47 -5.19 10.78
N GLY A 425 26.64 -5.30 9.45
CA GLY A 425 27.93 -5.17 8.79
C GLY A 425 28.57 -3.80 9.00
N SER A 426 27.81 -2.72 8.77
CA SER A 426 28.25 -1.34 9.00
C SER A 426 28.66 -1.09 10.45
N LEU A 427 27.97 -1.71 11.41
CA LEU A 427 28.25 -1.56 12.84
C LEU A 427 29.51 -2.34 13.28
N LEU A 428 29.73 -3.54 12.73
CA LEU A 428 30.83 -4.42 13.13
C LEU A 428 32.15 -4.11 12.40
N LEU A 429 32.12 -3.37 11.29
CA LEU A 429 33.31 -2.97 10.56
C LEU A 429 33.91 -1.63 11.08
N PRO A 430 35.24 -1.44 11.00
CA PRO A 430 36.26 -2.43 10.62
C PRO A 430 36.56 -3.46 11.72
N PHE A 431 36.25 -3.16 13.00
CA PHE A 431 36.54 -4.07 14.12
C PHE A 431 35.31 -4.28 15.03
N PRO A 432 34.95 -5.54 15.32
CA PRO A 432 33.81 -5.87 16.19
C PRO A 432 34.21 -5.71 17.67
N THR A 433 33.86 -4.58 18.27
CA THR A 433 34.03 -4.40 19.73
C THR A 433 32.88 -5.05 20.51
N PRO A 434 33.07 -5.49 21.77
CA PRO A 434 31.99 -6.10 22.57
C PRO A 434 30.73 -5.22 22.65
N LYS A 435 30.90 -3.90 22.75
CA LYS A 435 29.80 -2.93 22.72
C LYS A 435 29.04 -2.98 21.39
N ARG A 436 29.74 -2.96 20.26
CA ARG A 436 29.14 -3.05 18.92
C ARG A 436 28.44 -4.39 18.69
N MET A 437 29.01 -5.49 19.18
CA MET A 437 28.37 -6.80 19.13
C MET A 437 27.08 -6.85 19.95
N CYS A 438 27.04 -6.24 21.13
CA CYS A 438 25.82 -6.12 21.92
C CYS A 438 24.74 -5.30 21.19
N ILE A 439 25.11 -4.17 20.58
CA ILE A 439 24.17 -3.35 19.79
C ILE A 439 23.67 -4.15 18.57
N ALA A 440 24.55 -4.87 17.87
CA ALA A 440 24.18 -5.74 16.74
C ALA A 440 23.19 -6.83 17.16
N ALA A 441 23.43 -7.50 18.29
CA ALA A 441 22.49 -8.50 18.84
C ALA A 441 21.13 -7.87 19.17
N ARG A 442 21.13 -6.68 19.80
CA ARG A 442 19.89 -5.92 20.07
C ARG A 442 19.17 -5.52 18.79
N LEU A 443 19.89 -5.14 17.74
CA LEU A 443 19.33 -4.78 16.43
C LEU A 443 18.61 -5.98 15.80
N VAL A 444 19.19 -7.18 15.86
CA VAL A 444 18.52 -8.41 15.40
C VAL A 444 17.27 -8.73 16.25
N LEU A 445 17.35 -8.56 17.57
CA LEU A 445 16.20 -8.76 18.47
C LEU A 445 15.07 -7.78 18.18
N VAL A 446 15.36 -6.49 17.99
CA VAL A 446 14.35 -5.48 17.63
C VAL A 446 13.77 -5.78 16.26
N GLY A 447 14.59 -6.09 15.26
CA GLY A 447 14.13 -6.38 13.90
C GLY A 447 13.21 -7.60 13.84
N SER A 448 13.57 -8.66 14.56
CA SER A 448 12.72 -9.85 14.70
C SER A 448 11.41 -9.54 15.43
N GLY A 449 11.45 -8.73 16.49
CA GLY A 449 10.26 -8.25 17.20
C GLY A 449 9.28 -7.44 16.34
N ILE A 450 9.73 -6.84 15.24
CA ILE A 450 8.85 -6.13 14.28
C ILE A 450 8.23 -7.11 13.28
N ILE A 451 9.03 -7.99 12.69
CA ILE A 451 8.60 -8.82 11.55
C ILE A 451 7.75 -10.02 12.01
N PHE A 452 8.12 -10.70 13.08
CA PHE A 452 7.44 -11.95 13.50
C PHE A 452 5.97 -11.74 13.91
N PRO A 453 5.59 -10.71 14.67
CA PRO A 453 4.17 -10.47 14.99
C PRO A 453 3.32 -10.23 13.75
N ILE A 454 3.83 -9.46 12.79
CA ILE A 454 3.13 -9.18 11.52
C ILE A 454 2.94 -10.48 10.73
N LEU A 455 3.99 -11.32 10.67
CA LEU A 455 3.93 -12.61 10.01
C LEU A 455 2.92 -13.57 10.67
N LYS A 456 2.85 -13.55 12.00
CA LYS A 456 1.88 -14.34 12.78
C LYS A 456 0.44 -13.87 12.51
N ALA A 457 0.20 -12.57 12.44
CA ALA A 457 -1.12 -12.00 12.20
C ALA A 457 -1.66 -12.31 10.79
N GLU A 458 -0.81 -12.30 9.77
CA GLU A 458 -1.22 -12.45 8.36
C GLU A 458 -1.23 -13.92 7.88
N GLY A 459 -0.43 -14.78 8.53
CA GLY A 459 -0.41 -16.23 8.33
C GLY A 459 0.54 -16.71 7.23
N ILE A 460 1.62 -17.39 7.61
CA ILE A 460 2.75 -17.81 6.75
C ILE A 460 2.31 -18.52 5.46
N ARG A 461 1.48 -19.55 5.58
CA ARG A 461 1.12 -20.40 4.43
C ARG A 461 0.38 -19.63 3.34
N ALA A 462 -0.63 -18.84 3.73
CA ALA A 462 -1.45 -18.10 2.78
C ALA A 462 -0.70 -16.91 2.17
N THR A 463 0.27 -16.33 2.89
CA THR A 463 1.09 -15.22 2.41
C THR A 463 2.16 -15.68 1.41
N PHE A 464 2.94 -16.71 1.73
CA PHE A 464 4.08 -17.13 0.89
C PHE A 464 3.73 -18.20 -0.13
N PHE A 465 2.73 -19.02 0.18
CA PHE A 465 2.34 -20.16 -0.63
C PHE A 465 0.82 -20.15 -0.87
N PRO A 466 0.25 -19.04 -1.41
CA PRO A 466 -1.18 -18.93 -1.63
C PRO A 466 -1.69 -20.07 -2.54
N ALA A 467 -0.87 -20.51 -3.50
CA ALA A 467 -1.13 -21.66 -4.37
C ALA A 467 -1.25 -23.03 -3.65
N THR A 468 -0.96 -23.12 -2.35
CA THR A 468 -1.20 -24.34 -1.56
C THR A 468 -2.57 -24.35 -0.88
N MET A 469 -3.34 -23.26 -1.02
CA MET A 469 -4.68 -23.12 -0.46
C MET A 469 -5.71 -23.54 -1.50
N PRO A 470 -6.66 -24.44 -1.18
CA PRO A 470 -7.72 -24.84 -2.12
C PRO A 470 -8.52 -23.66 -2.68
N ALA A 471 -8.70 -22.61 -1.88
CA ALA A 471 -9.39 -21.39 -2.29
C ALA A 471 -8.65 -20.61 -3.41
N TYR A 472 -7.34 -20.80 -3.59
CA TYR A 472 -6.55 -20.10 -4.62
C TYR A 472 -6.94 -20.50 -6.05
N TYR A 473 -7.25 -21.78 -6.27
CA TYR A 473 -7.57 -22.32 -7.60
C TYR A 473 -9.04 -22.19 -7.96
N ARG A 474 -9.85 -21.56 -7.11
CA ARG A 474 -11.25 -21.28 -7.41
C ARG A 474 -11.28 -20.06 -8.34
N THR A 475 -10.88 -20.28 -9.58
CA THR A 475 -11.09 -19.37 -10.71
C THR A 475 -12.17 -19.96 -11.62
N PRO A 476 -12.87 -19.10 -12.36
CA PRO A 476 -14.06 -19.48 -13.10
C PRO A 476 -13.73 -20.32 -14.32
N PRO A 477 -14.65 -21.20 -14.76
CA PRO A 477 -14.44 -21.98 -15.97
C PRO A 477 -14.18 -21.03 -17.13
N ALA A 478 -13.13 -21.30 -17.91
CA ALA A 478 -12.98 -20.71 -19.23
C ALA A 478 -14.28 -20.98 -20.00
N GLN A 479 -14.87 -19.96 -20.61
CA GLN A 479 -15.96 -20.17 -21.57
C GLN A 479 -15.46 -21.16 -22.62
N SER A 480 -15.94 -22.40 -22.56
CA SER A 480 -15.94 -23.26 -23.74
C SER A 480 -16.87 -22.58 -24.72
N THR A 481 -16.30 -21.90 -25.72
CA THR A 481 -17.01 -21.57 -26.95
C THR A 481 -17.33 -22.89 -27.64
N ASP A 482 -18.38 -23.57 -27.19
CA ASP A 482 -18.99 -24.66 -27.92
C ASP A 482 -20.03 -24.00 -28.83
N HIS A 483 -19.53 -23.40 -29.92
CA HIS A 483 -20.34 -23.24 -31.12
C HIS A 483 -20.57 -24.63 -31.67
N ARG A 484 -21.57 -25.33 -31.14
CA ARG A 484 -22.21 -26.40 -31.91
C ARG A 484 -23.05 -25.73 -32.97
N GLU A 485 -22.51 -25.82 -34.18
CA GLU A 485 -23.17 -25.62 -35.45
C GLU A 485 -24.65 -26.04 -35.38
N ALA A 486 -25.53 -25.07 -35.58
CA ALA A 486 -26.82 -25.34 -36.18
C ALA A 486 -26.52 -25.82 -37.61
N GLY A 487 -26.73 -27.11 -37.84
CA GLY A 487 -26.40 -27.77 -39.09
C GLY A 487 -27.13 -29.10 -39.24
N LYS A 488 -28.46 -29.06 -39.28
CA LYS A 488 -29.32 -29.70 -40.30
C LYS A 488 -30.79 -29.44 -40.02
#